data_AF-A0A831K8H8-F1
#
_entry.id   AF-A0A831K8H8-F1
#
_cell.length_a   1.000
_cell.length_b   1.000
_cell.length_c   1.000
_cell.angle_alpha   90.00
_cell.angle_beta   90.00
_cell.angle_gamma   90.00
#
_symmetry.space_group_name_H-M   'P 1'
#
loop_
_entity.id
_entity.type
_entity.pdbx_description
1 polymer ?
#
loop_
_entity_poly.entity_id
_entity_poly.type
_entity_poly.pdbx_seq_one_letter_code
_entity_poly.pdbx_strand_id
1 'polypeptide(L)'
;MNNRYSESKLFPIEAGREERGWVSVKKECENLSEWGYKLLYENLKGSVRTVVLEPDYICKDHKNLFSQFYSKKFSVPSPFTCRLHFFSDQIKNIQELLYYSEKYSDKYLGYSIIREVSERCIGRTVINPHVINSGADGNFYYMLTEFAVHLNGAKFKVQGFPYTSQDVDVTVCAHSALWAICRYLSERYTLYSEVYPFDLVRMTGTARGRTFPYRGMTYA
;
A
#
# COMPACT_ATOMS: atom_id res chain seq x y z
N MET A 1 6.24 21.61 -22.87
CA MET A 1 5.60 20.51 -22.11
C MET A 1 6.58 20.10 -21.02
N ASN A 2 6.46 20.66 -19.81
CA ASN A 2 7.32 20.27 -18.70
C ASN A 2 6.88 18.89 -18.19
N ASN A 3 7.83 17.96 -18.18
CA ASN A 3 7.67 16.60 -17.70
C ASN A 3 7.37 16.65 -16.19
N ARG A 4 6.10 16.72 -15.79
CA ARG A 4 5.65 16.79 -14.37
C ARG A 4 5.57 15.41 -13.74
N TYR A 5 6.60 14.59 -13.90
CA TYR A 5 6.75 13.40 -13.06
C TYR A 5 7.77 13.75 -12.00
N SER A 6 7.29 13.81 -10.76
CA SER A 6 8.15 14.04 -9.60
C SER A 6 9.13 12.86 -9.49
N GLU A 7 10.42 13.12 -9.35
CA GLU A 7 11.40 12.05 -9.21
C GLU A 7 11.22 11.31 -7.87
N SER A 8 11.48 10.00 -7.87
CA SER A 8 11.50 9.22 -6.63
C SER A 8 12.54 9.80 -5.66
N LYS A 9 12.28 9.69 -4.36
CA LYS A 9 13.15 10.21 -3.30
C LYS A 9 13.54 9.10 -2.33
N LEU A 10 14.78 9.14 -1.84
CA LEU A 10 15.32 8.14 -0.92
C LEU A 10 15.57 8.77 0.44
N PHE A 11 15.16 8.07 1.49
CA PHE A 11 15.29 8.49 2.88
C PHE A 11 16.05 7.41 3.67
N PRO A 12 17.29 7.69 4.12
CA PRO A 12 18.00 6.79 5.01
C PRO A 12 17.37 6.81 6.41
N ILE A 13 17.21 5.63 7.00
CA ILE A 13 16.70 5.42 8.35
C ILE A 13 17.86 4.89 9.21
N GLU A 14 18.55 5.81 9.88
CA GLU A 14 19.71 5.49 10.73
C GLU A 14 19.28 4.77 12.02
N ALA A 15 20.00 3.70 12.38
CA ALA A 15 19.79 3.00 13.64
C ALA A 15 19.95 3.97 14.84
N GLY A 16 18.99 3.95 15.77
CA GLY A 16 18.98 4.86 16.92
C GLY A 16 18.54 6.29 16.62
N ARG A 17 18.31 6.65 15.34
CA ARG A 17 17.75 7.94 14.89
C ARG A 17 16.61 7.76 13.89
N GLU A 18 15.89 6.64 14.03
CA GLU A 18 14.89 6.18 13.06
C GLU A 18 13.77 7.20 12.90
N GLU A 19 13.27 7.77 14.02
CA GLU A 19 12.22 8.78 14.03
C GLU A 19 12.54 9.98 13.11
N ARG A 20 13.79 10.45 13.08
CA ARG A 20 14.19 11.57 12.23
C ARG A 20 14.00 11.24 10.75
N GLY A 21 14.38 10.04 10.33
CA GLY A 21 14.21 9.58 8.95
C GLY A 21 12.73 9.46 8.57
N TRP A 22 11.92 8.87 9.46
CA TRP A 22 10.48 8.73 9.26
C TRP A 22 9.74 10.08 9.22
N VAL A 23 10.15 11.06 10.03
CA VAL A 23 9.62 12.43 9.97
C VAL A 23 9.93 13.08 8.62
N SER A 24 11.13 12.85 8.06
CA SER A 24 11.46 13.31 6.70
C SER A 24 10.58 12.67 5.64
N VAL A 25 10.32 11.36 5.73
CA VAL A 25 9.39 10.65 4.82
C VAL A 25 8.00 11.29 4.87
N LYS A 26 7.48 11.53 6.08
CA LYS A 26 6.15 12.12 6.25
C LYS A 26 6.06 13.55 5.72
N LYS A 27 7.11 14.35 5.91
CA LYS A 27 7.17 15.72 5.38
C LYS A 27 7.06 15.75 3.85
N GLU A 28 7.64 14.77 3.17
CA GLU A 28 7.68 14.69 1.70
C GLU A 28 6.47 13.95 1.10
N CYS A 29 5.82 13.07 1.87
CA CYS A 29 4.61 12.37 1.45
C CYS A 29 3.37 13.04 2.08
N GLU A 30 2.88 14.10 1.44
CA GLU A 30 1.78 14.95 1.96
C GLU A 30 0.52 14.16 2.39
N ASN A 31 0.22 13.07 1.66
CA ASN A 31 -0.95 12.21 1.94
C ASN A 31 -0.74 11.24 3.12
N LEU A 32 0.45 11.18 3.71
CA LEU A 32 0.73 10.31 4.85
C LEU A 32 0.18 10.94 6.13
N SER A 33 -1.06 10.58 6.48
CA SER A 33 -1.71 11.03 7.71
C SER A 33 -0.92 10.67 8.96
N GLU A 34 -1.15 11.39 10.07
CA GLU A 34 -0.57 11.05 11.38
C GLU A 34 -0.79 9.60 11.78
N TRP A 35 -1.99 9.09 11.50
CA TRP A 35 -2.33 7.70 11.78
C TRP A 35 -1.52 6.73 10.92
N GLY A 36 -1.42 6.97 9.61
CA GLY A 36 -0.64 6.12 8.71
C GLY A 36 0.86 6.15 9.03
N TYR A 37 1.39 7.33 9.37
CA TYR A 37 2.76 7.51 9.84
C TYR A 37 3.03 6.65 11.08
N LYS A 38 2.21 6.79 12.14
CA LYS A 38 2.38 6.03 13.38
C LYS A 38 2.26 4.53 13.13
N LEU A 39 1.29 4.11 12.32
CA LEU A 39 1.09 2.69 11.99
C LEU A 39 2.35 2.10 11.33
N LEU A 40 2.88 2.75 10.29
CA LEU A 40 4.07 2.26 9.58
C LEU A 40 5.30 2.32 10.48
N TYR A 41 5.52 3.43 11.18
CA TYR A 41 6.68 3.62 12.05
C TYR A 41 6.74 2.56 13.16
N GLU A 42 5.66 2.39 13.93
CA GLU A 42 5.67 1.47 15.08
C GLU A 42 5.88 0.00 14.65
N ASN A 43 5.34 -0.38 13.49
CA ASN A 43 5.43 -1.75 12.99
C ASN A 43 6.75 -2.05 12.25
N LEU A 44 7.47 -1.03 11.76
CA LEU A 44 8.63 -1.21 10.89
C LEU A 44 9.94 -0.61 11.45
N LYS A 45 9.88 0.13 12.56
CA LYS A 45 11.08 0.58 13.29
C LYS A 45 11.95 -0.63 13.69
N GLY A 46 13.26 -0.47 13.65
CA GLY A 46 14.24 -1.55 13.85
C GLY A 46 14.57 -2.34 12.58
N SER A 47 13.57 -2.61 11.72
CA SER A 47 13.74 -3.45 10.51
C SER A 47 14.11 -2.64 9.26
N VAL A 48 13.57 -1.44 9.11
CA VAL A 48 13.78 -0.60 7.92
C VAL A 48 15.03 0.25 8.07
N ARG A 49 15.87 0.25 7.04
CA ARG A 49 17.09 1.07 6.93
C ARG A 49 17.03 2.09 5.81
N THR A 50 16.18 1.87 4.80
CA THR A 50 15.92 2.85 3.75
C THR A 50 14.43 2.85 3.36
N VAL A 51 13.85 4.04 3.18
CA VAL A 51 12.54 4.23 2.56
C VAL A 51 12.72 4.92 1.21
N VAL A 52 12.10 4.40 0.16
CA VAL A 52 12.01 5.09 -1.14
C VAL A 52 10.58 5.52 -1.39
N LEU A 53 10.38 6.81 -1.64
CA LEU A 53 9.11 7.40 -2.03
C LEU A 53 9.03 7.46 -3.56
N GLU A 54 8.03 6.79 -4.11
CA GLU A 54 7.59 6.93 -5.49
C GLU A 54 6.36 7.87 -5.49
N PRO A 55 6.53 9.16 -5.82
CA PRO A 55 5.42 10.10 -5.93
C PRO A 55 4.60 9.83 -7.20
N ASP A 56 3.39 10.37 -7.26
CA ASP A 56 2.51 10.32 -8.44
C ASP A 56 2.22 8.88 -8.96
N TYR A 57 2.31 7.87 -8.09
CA TYR A 57 2.06 6.47 -8.40
C TYR A 57 0.59 6.22 -8.76
N ILE A 58 0.38 5.52 -9.87
CA ILE A 58 -0.96 5.09 -10.33
C ILE A 58 -1.28 3.70 -9.74
N CYS A 59 -1.99 3.70 -8.63
CA CYS A 59 -2.52 2.48 -8.04
C CYS A 59 -3.80 2.04 -8.75
N LYS A 60 -3.86 0.79 -9.26
CA LYS A 60 -5.06 0.25 -9.92
C LYS A 60 -6.29 0.26 -9.01
N ASP A 61 -6.12 -0.16 -7.76
CA ASP A 61 -7.21 -0.22 -6.77
C ASP A 61 -7.75 1.18 -6.46
N HIS A 62 -6.86 2.17 -6.27
CA HIS A 62 -7.25 3.57 -6.06
C HIS A 62 -7.90 4.17 -7.31
N LYS A 63 -7.36 3.92 -8.51
CA LYS A 63 -7.91 4.40 -9.78
C LYS A 63 -9.33 3.86 -10.03
N ASN A 64 -9.57 2.59 -9.68
CA ASN A 64 -10.89 1.97 -9.74
C ASN A 64 -11.88 2.71 -8.82
N LEU A 65 -11.54 2.91 -7.54
CA LEU A 65 -12.36 3.68 -6.60
C LEU A 65 -12.53 5.14 -7.03
N PHE A 66 -11.47 5.75 -7.56
CA PHE A 66 -11.47 7.15 -7.98
C PHE A 66 -12.45 7.39 -9.11
N SER A 67 -12.33 6.63 -10.19
CA SER A 67 -13.21 6.79 -11.36
C SER A 67 -14.67 6.55 -11.04
N GLN A 68 -14.97 5.60 -10.14
CA GLN A 68 -16.34 5.20 -9.84
C GLN A 68 -17.00 6.01 -8.72
N PHE A 69 -16.22 6.50 -7.76
CA PHE A 69 -16.72 7.16 -6.56
C PHE A 69 -16.06 8.52 -6.27
N TYR A 70 -14.74 8.57 -6.05
CA TYR A 70 -14.11 9.81 -5.54
C TYR A 70 -14.17 10.99 -6.53
N SER A 71 -14.18 10.74 -7.84
CA SER A 71 -14.32 11.76 -8.88
C SER A 71 -15.66 12.51 -8.83
N LYS A 72 -16.66 11.97 -8.13
CA LYS A 72 -18.01 12.51 -7.99
C LYS A 72 -18.22 13.27 -6.68
N LYS A 73 -17.20 13.37 -5.82
CA LYS A 73 -17.28 14.12 -4.57
C LYS A 73 -17.22 15.62 -4.82
N PHE A 74 -17.74 16.39 -3.86
CA PHE A 74 -17.64 17.86 -3.87
C PHE A 74 -16.17 18.32 -3.77
N SER A 75 -15.42 17.76 -2.82
CA SER A 75 -13.95 17.89 -2.77
C SER A 75 -13.34 16.65 -3.39
N VAL A 76 -12.79 16.78 -4.60
CA VAL A 76 -12.24 15.68 -5.38
C VAL A 76 -10.78 15.47 -4.95
N PRO A 77 -10.41 14.30 -4.40
CA PRO A 77 -9.02 14.00 -4.06
C PRO A 77 -8.19 13.76 -5.33
N SER A 78 -6.88 13.65 -5.20
CA SER A 78 -6.01 13.29 -6.33
C SER A 78 -6.30 11.87 -6.85
N PRO A 79 -6.27 11.67 -8.19
CA PRO A 79 -6.26 10.32 -8.77
C PRO A 79 -4.92 9.60 -8.58
N PHE A 80 -3.88 10.33 -8.17
CA PHE A 80 -2.55 9.79 -7.91
C PHE A 80 -2.38 9.43 -6.44
N THR A 81 -1.49 8.48 -6.19
CA THR A 81 -1.11 8.04 -4.85
C THR A 81 0.40 8.16 -4.69
N CYS A 82 0.90 8.10 -3.46
CA CYS A 82 2.33 7.87 -3.24
C CYS A 82 2.56 6.40 -2.94
N ARG A 83 3.73 5.86 -3.27
CA ARG A 83 4.12 4.51 -2.86
C ARG A 83 5.43 4.54 -2.11
N LEU A 84 5.41 4.03 -0.89
CA LEU A 84 6.59 3.87 -0.06
C LEU A 84 7.13 2.46 -0.23
N HIS A 85 8.42 2.34 -0.52
CA HIS A 85 9.16 1.09 -0.62
C HIS A 85 10.09 0.98 0.59
N PHE A 86 10.16 -0.20 1.20
CA PHE A 86 10.92 -0.43 2.42
C PHE A 86 12.07 -1.39 2.17
N PHE A 87 13.26 -1.05 2.63
CA PHE A 87 14.46 -1.87 2.50
C PHE A 87 15.14 -2.04 3.86
N SER A 88 15.68 -3.23 4.13
CA SER A 88 16.42 -3.54 5.35
C SER A 88 17.90 -3.12 5.30
N ASP A 89 18.37 -2.60 4.17
CA ASP A 89 19.74 -2.17 3.97
C ASP A 89 19.84 -0.66 3.73
N GLN A 90 21.03 -0.11 4.01
CA GLN A 90 21.35 1.29 3.71
C GLN A 90 21.69 1.40 2.22
N ILE A 91 20.93 2.21 1.50
CA ILE A 91 21.11 2.44 0.06
C ILE A 91 21.63 3.86 -0.12
N LYS A 92 22.73 4.03 -0.87
CA LYS A 92 23.40 5.33 -0.96
C LYS A 92 22.60 6.33 -1.80
N ASN A 93 22.05 5.87 -2.91
CA ASN A 93 21.25 6.70 -3.82
C ASN A 93 20.34 5.82 -4.69
N ILE A 94 19.38 6.47 -5.36
CA ILE A 94 18.38 5.80 -6.19
C ILE A 94 19.02 5.17 -7.43
N GLN A 95 20.01 5.81 -8.04
CA GLN A 95 20.67 5.28 -9.23
C GLN A 95 21.33 3.92 -8.96
N GLU A 96 22.00 3.77 -7.82
CA GLU A 96 22.56 2.50 -7.36
C GLU A 96 21.47 1.44 -7.18
N LEU A 97 20.37 1.78 -6.52
CA LEU A 97 19.24 0.87 -6.31
C LEU A 97 18.65 0.37 -7.64
N LEU A 98 18.46 1.28 -8.59
CA LEU A 98 17.84 0.94 -9.87
C LEU A 98 18.78 0.11 -10.76
N TYR A 99 20.06 0.49 -10.82
CA TYR A 99 21.04 -0.18 -11.67
C TYR A 99 21.45 -1.55 -11.11
N TYR A 100 21.59 -1.67 -9.79
CA TYR A 100 21.98 -2.91 -9.10
C TYR A 100 20.82 -3.53 -8.32
N SER A 101 19.60 -3.47 -8.86
CA SER A 101 18.38 -3.94 -8.16
C SER A 101 18.49 -5.35 -7.58
N GLU A 102 19.15 -6.27 -8.30
CA GLU A 102 19.38 -7.65 -7.83
C GLU A 102 20.18 -7.75 -6.52
N LYS A 103 21.08 -6.78 -6.25
CA LYS A 103 21.82 -6.68 -4.98
C LYS A 103 20.90 -6.42 -3.79
N TYR A 104 19.75 -5.80 -4.04
CA TYR A 104 18.79 -5.38 -3.02
C TYR A 104 17.52 -6.25 -3.00
N SER A 105 17.43 -7.25 -3.89
CA SER A 105 16.25 -8.11 -4.01
C SER A 105 15.90 -8.83 -2.71
N ASP A 106 16.89 -9.36 -1.98
CA ASP A 106 16.70 -10.02 -0.69
C ASP A 106 16.56 -9.04 0.50
N LYS A 107 16.83 -7.74 0.26
CA LYS A 107 16.69 -6.66 1.24
C LYS A 107 15.36 -5.93 1.12
N TYR A 108 14.56 -6.24 0.12
CA TYR A 108 13.27 -5.60 -0.10
C TYR A 108 12.21 -6.16 0.85
N LEU A 109 11.67 -5.30 1.71
CA LEU A 109 10.73 -5.68 2.76
C LEU A 109 9.27 -5.56 2.33
N GLY A 110 9.01 -4.79 1.27
CA GLY A 110 7.66 -4.57 0.75
C GLY A 110 7.36 -3.11 0.48
N TYR A 111 6.08 -2.79 0.38
CA TYR A 111 5.60 -1.45 0.09
C TYR A 111 4.28 -1.12 0.77
N SER A 112 3.99 0.17 0.87
CA SER A 112 2.70 0.72 1.25
C SER A 112 2.28 1.81 0.28
N ILE A 113 1.05 1.74 -0.23
CA ILE A 113 0.46 2.83 -1.00
C ILE A 113 -0.22 3.81 -0.05
N ILE A 114 -0.03 5.10 -0.30
CA ILE A 114 -0.59 6.21 0.47
C ILE A 114 -1.59 6.95 -0.41
N ARG A 115 -2.87 6.85 -0.04
CA ARG A 115 -4.02 7.45 -0.71
C ARG A 115 -4.35 8.80 -0.07
N GLU A 116 -4.84 9.73 -0.89
CA GLU A 116 -5.46 10.97 -0.41
C GLU A 116 -6.90 10.69 0.06
N VAL A 117 -7.03 10.07 1.23
CA VAL A 117 -8.31 9.83 1.91
C VAL A 117 -8.21 10.27 3.36
N SER A 118 -9.29 10.83 3.89
CA SER A 118 -9.32 11.37 5.24
C SER A 118 -8.99 10.29 6.27
N GLU A 119 -8.07 10.60 7.18
CA GLU A 119 -7.63 9.80 8.34
C GLU A 119 -6.91 8.48 8.02
N ARG A 120 -7.48 7.62 7.16
CA ARG A 120 -7.05 6.24 6.88
C ARG A 120 -6.32 6.11 5.53
N CYS A 121 -5.21 6.81 5.37
CA CYS A 121 -4.49 6.93 4.09
C CYS A 121 -3.87 5.63 3.54
N ILE A 122 -3.70 4.58 4.33
CA ILE A 122 -3.01 3.35 3.89
C ILE A 122 -3.87 2.58 2.88
N GLY A 123 -3.47 2.59 1.61
CA GLY A 123 -4.04 1.75 0.56
C GLY A 123 -3.45 0.35 0.55
N ARG A 124 -3.34 -0.25 -0.63
CA ARG A 124 -2.72 -1.58 -0.80
C ARG A 124 -1.29 -1.56 -0.27
N THR A 125 -1.03 -2.46 0.67
CA THR A 125 0.23 -2.66 1.35
C THR A 125 0.54 -4.14 1.36
N VAL A 126 1.78 -4.49 1.01
CA VAL A 126 2.29 -5.86 1.10
C VAL A 126 3.66 -5.76 1.73
N ILE A 127 3.82 -6.37 2.90
CA ILE A 127 5.04 -6.35 3.69
C ILE A 127 5.34 -7.79 4.10
N ASN A 128 6.64 -8.14 4.12
CA ASN A 128 7.08 -9.40 4.68
C ASN A 128 6.70 -9.45 6.18
N PRO A 129 5.82 -10.37 6.62
CA PRO A 129 5.34 -10.38 8.00
C PRO A 129 6.46 -10.60 9.02
N HIS A 130 7.57 -11.24 8.62
CA HIS A 130 8.69 -11.51 9.52
C HIS A 130 9.46 -10.26 9.94
N VAL A 131 9.22 -9.11 9.28
CA VAL A 131 9.85 -7.83 9.67
C VAL A 131 8.92 -6.93 10.48
N ILE A 132 7.66 -7.33 10.66
CA ILE A 132 6.66 -6.55 11.38
C ILE A 132 6.88 -6.75 12.88
N ASN A 133 7.14 -5.66 13.58
CA ASN A 133 7.32 -5.62 15.03
C ASN A 133 5.96 -5.78 15.74
N SER A 134 5.39 -6.97 15.66
CA SER A 134 4.05 -7.29 16.16
C SER A 134 4.06 -7.91 17.57
N GLY A 135 5.25 -8.10 18.18
CA GLY A 135 5.40 -8.81 19.46
C GLY A 135 4.89 -10.26 19.41
N ALA A 136 4.68 -10.78 18.19
CA ALA A 136 4.06 -12.05 17.90
C ALA A 136 5.15 -13.12 17.80
N ASP A 137 5.69 -13.53 18.94
CA ASP A 137 6.65 -14.63 19.02
C ASP A 137 6.00 -15.94 18.52
N GLY A 138 6.29 -16.30 17.28
CA GLY A 138 6.23 -17.68 16.75
C GLY A 138 4.87 -18.36 16.55
N ASN A 139 3.75 -17.77 16.99
CA ASN A 139 2.45 -18.48 17.07
C ASN A 139 1.44 -18.14 15.95
N PHE A 140 1.87 -17.55 14.83
CA PHE A 140 0.98 -17.19 13.73
C PHE A 140 1.33 -17.95 12.45
N TYR A 141 0.28 -18.42 11.77
CA TYR A 141 0.39 -18.93 10.40
C TYR A 141 0.07 -17.81 9.43
N TYR A 142 1.01 -17.51 8.53
CA TYR A 142 0.83 -16.48 7.52
C TYR A 142 0.38 -17.09 6.20
N MET A 143 -0.67 -16.51 5.59
CA MET A 143 -1.00 -16.77 4.20
C MET A 143 -0.11 -15.89 3.31
N LEU A 144 0.90 -16.49 2.68
CA LEU A 144 1.87 -15.76 1.86
C LEU A 144 1.76 -16.10 0.39
N THR A 145 1.93 -15.07 -0.43
CA THR A 145 2.11 -15.18 -1.87
C THR A 145 3.15 -14.16 -2.32
N GLU A 146 3.80 -14.43 -3.44
CA GLU A 146 4.77 -13.52 -4.04
C GLU A 146 4.02 -12.39 -4.75
N PHE A 147 4.39 -11.14 -4.47
CA PHE A 147 3.96 -9.99 -5.26
C PHE A 147 5.14 -9.41 -6.01
N ALA A 148 5.03 -9.34 -7.34
CA ALA A 148 5.98 -8.63 -8.18
C ALA A 148 5.78 -7.11 -8.06
N VAL A 149 6.88 -6.39 -7.85
CA VAL A 149 6.89 -4.94 -7.66
C VAL A 149 7.88 -4.29 -8.61
N HIS A 150 7.43 -3.25 -9.31
CA HIS A 150 8.31 -2.39 -10.10
C HIS A 150 8.54 -1.07 -9.38
N LEU A 151 9.78 -0.60 -9.40
CA LEU A 151 10.20 0.74 -8.96
C LEU A 151 11.08 1.32 -10.07
N ASN A 152 10.59 2.29 -10.83
CA ASN A 152 11.28 2.89 -11.99
C ASN A 152 11.99 1.87 -12.92
N GLY A 153 11.31 0.74 -13.19
CA GLY A 153 11.83 -0.34 -14.05
C GLY A 153 12.58 -1.45 -13.31
N ALA A 154 13.18 -1.16 -12.14
CA ALA A 154 13.76 -2.19 -11.28
C ALA A 154 12.67 -3.12 -10.75
N LYS A 155 12.96 -4.42 -10.70
CA LYS A 155 12.01 -5.46 -10.28
C LYS A 155 12.38 -5.95 -8.89
N PHE A 156 11.39 -5.99 -8.01
CA PHE A 156 11.49 -6.55 -6.67
C PHE A 156 10.35 -7.53 -6.44
N LYS A 157 10.50 -8.37 -5.42
CA LYS A 157 9.50 -9.35 -5.01
C LYS A 157 9.34 -9.29 -3.51
N VAL A 158 8.11 -9.40 -3.02
CA VAL A 158 7.82 -9.49 -1.59
C VAL A 158 6.86 -10.64 -1.35
N GLN A 159 7.18 -11.49 -0.37
CA GLN A 159 6.28 -12.51 0.16
C GLN A 159 5.41 -11.87 1.24
N GLY A 160 4.11 -11.76 1.03
CA GLY A 160 3.22 -11.08 1.96
C GLY A 160 1.75 -11.41 1.77
N PHE A 161 0.92 -10.88 2.66
CA PHE A 161 -0.53 -10.85 2.49
C PHE A 161 -0.96 -9.42 2.18
N PRO A 162 -1.86 -9.20 1.21
CA PRO A 162 -2.32 -7.86 0.85
C PRO A 162 -3.18 -7.27 1.97
N TYR A 163 -2.87 -6.05 2.37
CA TYR A 163 -3.62 -5.26 3.34
C TYR A 163 -4.07 -3.95 2.70
N THR A 164 -5.22 -3.44 3.14
CA THR A 164 -5.64 -2.04 2.91
C THR A 164 -6.40 -1.56 4.13
N SER A 165 -6.28 -0.28 4.49
CA SER A 165 -7.14 0.30 5.51
C SER A 165 -8.60 0.26 5.04
N GLN A 166 -9.51 0.03 5.99
CA GLN A 166 -10.91 0.36 5.79
C GLN A 166 -11.08 1.89 5.80
N ASP A 167 -12.00 2.39 4.99
CA ASP A 167 -12.44 3.78 5.01
C ASP A 167 -13.93 3.88 5.33
N VAL A 168 -14.34 5.05 5.82
CA VAL A 168 -15.74 5.31 6.23
C VAL A 168 -16.64 5.52 5.02
N ASP A 169 -16.07 5.82 3.85
CA ASP A 169 -16.82 6.29 2.69
C ASP A 169 -17.31 5.16 1.77
N VAL A 170 -16.46 4.17 1.49
CA VAL A 170 -16.66 3.17 0.42
C VAL A 170 -16.27 1.78 0.87
N THR A 171 -15.06 1.62 1.41
CA THR A 171 -14.49 0.31 1.74
C THR A 171 -14.60 0.04 3.24
N VAL A 172 -15.79 -0.38 3.67
CA VAL A 172 -16.00 -0.88 5.04
C VAL A 172 -15.27 -2.20 5.29
N CYS A 173 -15.23 -2.65 6.55
CA CYS A 173 -14.50 -3.84 6.99
C CYS A 173 -14.68 -5.07 6.08
N ALA A 174 -15.93 -5.40 5.71
CA ALA A 174 -16.23 -6.57 4.88
C ALA A 174 -15.61 -6.46 3.48
N HIS A 175 -15.60 -5.27 2.88
CA HIS A 175 -14.99 -5.03 1.57
C HIS A 175 -13.47 -5.18 1.64
N SER A 176 -12.82 -4.60 2.65
CA SER A 176 -11.37 -4.68 2.79
C SER A 176 -10.90 -6.13 3.03
N ALA A 177 -11.64 -6.89 3.85
CA ALA A 177 -11.33 -8.29 4.12
C ALA A 177 -11.50 -9.18 2.87
N LEU A 178 -12.61 -9.03 2.14
CA LEU A 178 -12.83 -9.76 0.90
C LEU A 178 -11.82 -9.38 -0.18
N TRP A 179 -11.56 -8.09 -0.35
CA TRP A 179 -10.57 -7.61 -1.30
C TRP A 179 -9.20 -8.23 -1.02
N ALA A 180 -8.79 -8.32 0.24
CA ALA A 180 -7.52 -8.93 0.61
C ALA A 180 -7.45 -10.42 0.22
N ILE A 181 -8.51 -11.18 0.50
CA ILE A 181 -8.59 -12.60 0.12
C ILE A 181 -8.61 -12.77 -1.40
N CYS A 182 -9.47 -12.04 -2.11
CA CYS A 182 -9.55 -12.09 -3.57
C CYS A 182 -8.21 -11.72 -4.21
N ARG A 183 -7.55 -10.68 -3.69
CA ARG A 183 -6.23 -10.23 -4.14
C ARG A 183 -5.16 -11.30 -3.93
N TYR A 184 -5.17 -11.93 -2.76
CA TYR A 184 -4.27 -13.05 -2.45
C TYR A 184 -4.48 -14.21 -3.42
N LEU A 185 -5.74 -14.62 -3.64
CA LEU A 185 -6.07 -15.72 -4.53
C LEU A 185 -5.69 -15.44 -5.99
N SER A 186 -5.94 -14.23 -6.49
CA SER A 186 -5.58 -13.84 -7.85
C SER A 186 -4.08 -13.78 -8.09
N GLU A 187 -3.30 -13.43 -7.06
CA GLU A 187 -1.84 -13.41 -7.17
C GLU A 187 -1.26 -14.83 -7.08
N ARG A 188 -1.81 -15.66 -6.19
CA ARG A 188 -1.31 -17.01 -5.94
C ARG A 188 -1.69 -18.01 -7.02
N TYR A 189 -2.88 -17.89 -7.59
CA TYR A 189 -3.40 -18.84 -8.57
C TYR A 189 -3.89 -18.12 -9.82
N THR A 190 -3.37 -18.54 -10.97
CA THR A 190 -3.71 -17.97 -12.29
C THR A 190 -5.17 -18.17 -12.69
N LEU A 191 -5.91 -19.05 -12.00
CA LEU A 191 -7.33 -19.32 -12.25
C LEU A 191 -8.23 -18.17 -11.78
N TYR A 192 -7.83 -17.40 -10.76
CA TYR A 192 -8.66 -16.33 -10.22
C TYR A 192 -8.33 -14.99 -10.86
N SER A 193 -9.34 -14.31 -11.38
CA SER A 193 -9.21 -12.95 -11.89
C SER A 193 -9.00 -11.93 -10.76
N GLU A 194 -8.24 -10.88 -11.05
CA GLU A 194 -8.10 -9.71 -10.19
C GLU A 194 -9.47 -9.04 -9.96
N VAL A 195 -9.86 -8.86 -8.69
CA VAL A 195 -11.10 -8.15 -8.27
C VAL A 195 -10.72 -6.80 -7.68
N TYR A 196 -11.36 -5.72 -8.13
CA TYR A 196 -11.09 -4.38 -7.63
C TYR A 196 -12.05 -3.98 -6.49
N PRO A 197 -11.68 -3.00 -5.64
CA PRO A 197 -12.50 -2.64 -4.49
C PRO A 197 -13.94 -2.23 -4.86
N PHE A 198 -14.15 -1.49 -5.95
CA PHE A 198 -15.49 -1.06 -6.35
C PHE A 198 -16.34 -2.21 -6.91
N ASP A 199 -15.72 -3.28 -7.43
CA ASP A 199 -16.47 -4.47 -7.88
C ASP A 199 -17.19 -5.12 -6.69
N LEU A 200 -16.50 -5.23 -5.55
CA LEU A 200 -17.09 -5.73 -4.30
C LEU A 200 -18.20 -4.81 -3.77
N VAL A 201 -18.01 -3.50 -3.87
CA VAL A 201 -19.05 -2.53 -3.50
C VAL A 201 -20.30 -2.71 -4.35
N ARG A 202 -20.16 -2.97 -5.66
CA ARG A 202 -21.30 -3.25 -6.55
C ARG A 202 -22.03 -4.54 -6.22
N MET A 203 -21.36 -5.50 -5.59
CA MET A 203 -21.95 -6.77 -5.15
C MET A 203 -22.72 -6.64 -3.83
N THR A 204 -22.67 -5.48 -3.17
CA THR A 204 -23.53 -5.21 -2.00
C THR A 204 -24.93 -4.77 -2.40
N GLY A 205 -25.92 -5.18 -1.59
CA GLY A 205 -27.30 -4.79 -1.81
C GLY A 205 -27.52 -3.28 -1.70
N THR A 206 -28.43 -2.75 -2.51
CA THR A 206 -28.89 -1.37 -2.38
C THR A 206 -30.05 -1.28 -1.37
N ALA A 207 -29.98 -0.34 -0.43
CA ALA A 207 -31.11 0.01 0.44
C ALA A 207 -31.54 1.46 0.16
N ARG A 208 -32.81 1.66 -0.19
CA ARG A 208 -33.41 3.00 -0.46
C ARG A 208 -32.61 3.83 -1.49
N GLY A 209 -32.17 3.20 -2.58
CA GLY A 209 -31.44 3.88 -3.67
C GLY A 209 -30.00 4.27 -3.34
N ARG A 210 -29.47 3.86 -2.19
CA ARG A 210 -28.05 4.01 -1.82
C ARG A 210 -27.42 2.63 -1.65
N THR A 211 -26.23 2.43 -2.20
CA THR A 211 -25.40 1.25 -1.93
C THR A 211 -25.01 1.28 -0.46
N PHE A 212 -25.46 0.31 0.33
CA PHE A 212 -25.25 0.28 1.79
C PHE A 212 -24.78 -1.12 2.20
N PRO A 213 -23.66 -1.24 2.93
CA PRO A 213 -23.11 -2.54 3.34
C PRO A 213 -23.84 -3.13 4.55
N TYR A 214 -25.17 -3.07 4.58
CA TYR A 214 -26.00 -3.43 5.75
C TYR A 214 -26.82 -4.73 5.57
N ARG A 215 -26.99 -5.23 4.33
CA ARG A 215 -27.59 -6.55 4.09
C ARG A 215 -26.62 -7.35 3.23
N GLY A 216 -26.37 -8.60 3.65
CA GLY A 216 -25.31 -9.48 3.15
C GLY A 216 -25.09 -9.47 1.63
N MET A 217 -23.86 -9.78 1.24
CA MET A 217 -23.47 -9.82 -0.17
C MET A 217 -24.15 -10.97 -0.90
N THR A 218 -24.81 -10.66 -2.01
CA THR A 218 -25.33 -11.65 -2.94
C THR A 218 -24.27 -11.93 -3.99
N TYR A 219 -23.68 -13.13 -3.95
CA TYR A 219 -22.94 -13.69 -5.08
C TYR A 219 -23.98 -14.38 -5.98
N ALA A 220 -24.19 -13.85 -7.17
CA ALA A 220 -25.03 -14.46 -8.21
C ALA A 220 -24.16 -14.75 -9.43
#